data_AF-A0A9P4LBB4-F1
#
_entry.id   AF-A0A9P4LBB4-F1
#
_cell.length_a   1.000
_cell.length_b   1.000
_cell.length_c   1.000
_cell.angle_alpha   90.00
_cell.angle_beta   90.00
_cell.angle_gamma   90.00
#
_symmetry.space_group_name_H-M   'P 1'
#
loop_
_entity.id
_entity.type
_entity.pdbx_description
1 polymer ?
#
loop_
_entity_poly.entity_id
_entity_poly.type
_entity_poly.pdbx_seq_one_letter_code
_entity_poly.pdbx_strand_id
1 'polypeptide(L)'
;MNSLHHSDEYESFLRCLESRTINIVPSVLGGISDPVSSLTTVATTELFKLAGLLYLKRASRNFSGISPHIDKLVQRAYLFFDDLGTCNLTFPLLIVGCEARTDAQRMRILEYIERATTSSSLKSLHALRNIFQQMWVQNDLLWIMSSTT
;
A
#
# COMPACT_ATOMS: atom_id res chain seq x y z
N MET A 1 -0.81 -15.50 -24.58
CA MET A 1 -0.11 -14.41 -23.86
C MET A 1 -0.28 -14.67 -22.37
N ASN A 2 0.69 -14.89 -21.48
CA ASN A 2 2.15 -15.02 -21.52
C ASN A 2 2.53 -15.99 -20.37
N SER A 3 3.15 -17.13 -20.68
CA SER A 3 3.67 -18.10 -19.68
C SER A 3 5.06 -17.68 -19.18
N LEU A 4 5.24 -16.40 -18.83
CA LEU A 4 6.53 -15.91 -18.30
C LEU A 4 6.49 -15.74 -16.77
N HIS A 5 5.30 -15.58 -16.20
CA HIS A 5 5.09 -15.32 -14.76
C HIS A 5 5.13 -16.58 -13.88
N HIS A 6 5.41 -17.76 -14.43
CA HIS A 6 5.27 -19.04 -13.71
C HIS A 6 6.50 -19.95 -13.86
N SER A 7 7.66 -19.41 -14.26
CA SER A 7 8.92 -20.17 -14.15
C SER A 7 9.27 -20.36 -12.67
N ASP A 8 9.76 -21.55 -12.31
CA ASP A 8 10.29 -21.83 -10.97
C ASP A 8 11.39 -20.83 -10.56
N GLU A 9 12.13 -20.31 -11.54
CA GLU A 9 13.13 -19.26 -11.34
C GLU A 9 12.48 -17.95 -10.89
N TYR A 10 11.35 -17.57 -11.51
CA TYR A 10 10.61 -16.36 -11.16
C TYR A 10 10.03 -16.47 -9.76
N GLU A 11 9.40 -17.60 -9.41
CA GLU A 11 8.88 -17.80 -8.05
C GLU A 11 10.00 -17.84 -7.00
N SER A 12 11.15 -18.42 -7.33
CA SER A 12 12.33 -18.39 -6.46
C SER A 12 12.86 -16.97 -6.26
N PHE A 13 12.87 -16.16 -7.31
CA PHE A 13 13.21 -14.75 -7.24
C PHE A 13 12.23 -13.96 -6.37
N LEU A 14 10.91 -14.18 -6.52
CA LEU A 14 9.89 -13.53 -5.70
C LEU A 14 10.01 -13.91 -4.22
N ARG A 15 10.31 -15.18 -3.91
CA ARG A 15 10.59 -15.63 -2.53
C ARG A 15 11.82 -14.93 -1.94
N CYS A 16 12.88 -14.77 -2.73
CA CYS A 16 14.08 -14.04 -2.32
C CYS A 16 13.77 -12.56 -2.04
N LEU A 17 13.03 -11.90 -2.95
CA LEU A 17 12.58 -10.52 -2.74
C LEU A 17 11.72 -10.37 -1.49
N GLU A 18 10.75 -11.26 -1.29
CA GLU A 18 9.89 -11.26 -0.11
C GLU A 18 10.70 -11.38 1.19
N SER A 19 11.63 -12.35 1.24
CA SER A 19 12.55 -12.50 2.37
C SER A 19 13.39 -11.25 2.61
N ARG A 20 13.96 -10.66 1.55
CA ARG A 20 14.74 -9.43 1.65
C ARG A 20 13.90 -8.27 2.19
N THR A 21 12.67 -8.10 1.70
CA THR A 21 11.76 -7.04 2.15
C THR A 21 11.39 -7.19 3.62
N ILE A 22 11.11 -8.42 4.09
CA ILE A 22 10.81 -8.69 5.50
C ILE A 22 11.99 -8.30 6.40
N ASN A 23 13.20 -8.58 5.96
CA ASN A 23 14.44 -8.37 6.71
C ASN A 23 14.99 -6.94 6.62
N ILE A 24 14.33 -6.00 5.94
CA ILE A 24 14.73 -4.59 5.95
C ILE A 24 14.60 -4.05 7.38
N VAL A 25 15.72 -3.61 7.96
CA VAL A 25 15.76 -2.91 9.24
C VAL A 25 15.65 -1.40 8.98
N PRO A 26 14.72 -0.69 9.65
CA PRO A 26 14.69 0.77 9.58
C PRO A 26 15.96 1.34 10.17
N SER A 27 16.80 1.95 9.33
CA SER A 27 17.98 2.67 9.82
C SER A 27 17.56 4.00 10.40
N VAL A 28 17.72 4.18 11.71
CA VAL A 28 17.71 5.50 12.32
C VAL A 28 18.97 6.21 11.86
N LEU A 29 18.83 7.30 11.10
CA LEU A 29 19.97 8.11 10.69
C LEU A 29 20.63 8.66 11.97
N GLY A 30 21.80 8.13 12.33
CA GLY A 30 22.48 8.36 13.61
C GLY A 30 23.10 9.75 13.79
N GLY A 31 22.49 10.80 13.25
CA GLY A 31 22.91 12.19 13.44
C GLY A 31 21.74 13.01 13.97
N ILE A 32 21.94 13.65 15.14
CA ILE A 32 21.16 14.74 15.77
C ILE A 32 19.78 14.99 15.13
N SER A 33 18.90 13.99 15.14
CA SER A 33 17.58 14.09 14.53
C SER A 33 16.56 14.10 15.66
N ASP A 34 15.62 15.05 15.59
CA ASP A 34 14.47 15.14 16.48
C ASP A 34 13.76 13.77 16.58
N PRO A 35 13.46 13.25 17.78
CA PRO A 35 12.77 11.96 17.97
C PRO A 35 11.51 11.82 17.10
N VAL A 36 10.79 12.91 16.82
CA VAL A 36 9.60 12.91 15.95
C VAL A 36 9.94 12.57 14.49
N SER A 37 11.05 13.08 13.98
CA SER A 37 11.54 12.81 12.61
C SER A 37 12.02 11.36 12.47
N SER A 38 12.66 10.83 13.51
CA SER A 38 13.08 9.43 13.55
C SER A 38 11.88 8.48 13.52
N LEU A 39 10.84 8.75 14.30
CA LEU A 39 9.60 7.95 14.31
C LEU A 39 8.91 7.96 12.94
N THR A 40 8.81 9.13 12.30
CA THR A 40 8.24 9.28 10.96
C THR A 40 9.00 8.46 9.92
N THR A 41 10.33 8.40 10.03
CA THR A 41 11.20 7.62 9.14
C THR A 41 10.99 6.11 9.30
N VAL A 42 10.83 5.65 10.54
CA VAL A 42 10.53 4.24 10.85
C VAL A 42 9.15 3.85 10.31
N ALA A 43 8.12 4.66 10.59
CA ALA A 43 6.76 4.44 10.09
C ALA A 43 6.71 4.42 8.56
N THR A 44 7.41 5.35 7.91
CA THR A 44 7.53 5.40 6.45
C THR A 44 8.17 4.12 5.91
N THR A 45 9.31 3.71 6.48
CA THR A 45 10.02 2.49 6.05
C THR A 45 9.13 1.26 6.18
N GLU A 46 8.42 1.12 7.30
CA GLU A 46 7.50 0.01 7.54
C GLU A 46 6.33 0.02 6.55
N LEU A 47 5.77 1.19 6.22
CA LEU A 47 4.70 1.29 5.22
C LEU A 47 5.19 0.89 3.82
N PHE A 48 6.39 1.30 3.41
CA PHE A 48 6.99 0.89 2.13
C PHE A 48 7.23 -0.63 2.08
N LYS A 49 7.68 -1.25 3.19
CA LYS A 49 7.82 -2.70 3.29
C LYS A 49 6.49 -3.41 3.08
N LEU A 50 5.44 -2.97 3.78
CA LEU A 50 4.10 -3.57 3.67
C LEU A 50 3.53 -3.44 2.25
N ALA A 51 3.65 -2.26 1.64
CA ALA A 51 3.25 -2.03 0.26
C ALA A 51 4.04 -2.91 -0.73
N GLY A 52 5.35 -3.08 -0.53
CA GLY A 52 6.17 -3.97 -1.34
C GLY A 52 5.68 -5.43 -1.25
N LEU A 53 5.40 -5.92 -0.04
CA LEU A 53 4.86 -7.28 0.16
C LEU A 53 3.50 -7.45 -0.50
N LEU A 54 2.60 -6.48 -0.37
CA LEU A 54 1.30 -6.49 -1.04
C LEU A 54 1.44 -6.51 -2.56
N TYR A 55 2.33 -5.68 -3.12
CA TYR A 55 2.62 -5.67 -4.55
C TYR A 55 3.15 -7.03 -5.04
N LEU A 56 4.08 -7.64 -4.30
CA LEU A 56 4.61 -8.97 -4.63
C LEU A 56 3.53 -10.05 -4.62
N LYS A 57 2.53 -9.96 -3.74
CA LYS A 57 1.41 -10.91 -3.71
C LYS A 57 0.41 -10.64 -4.84
N ARG A 58 -0.06 -9.40 -4.97
CA ARG A 58 -1.13 -9.04 -5.91
C ARG A 58 -0.66 -8.94 -7.35
N ALA A 59 0.33 -8.09 -7.61
CA ALA A 59 0.74 -7.74 -8.96
C ALA A 59 1.77 -8.73 -9.51
N SER A 60 2.79 -9.09 -8.73
CA SER A 60 3.85 -9.97 -9.23
C SER A 60 3.41 -11.42 -9.37
N ARG A 61 2.58 -11.94 -8.44
CA ARG A 61 2.01 -13.30 -8.52
C ARG A 61 0.62 -13.35 -9.15
N ASN A 62 0.10 -12.21 -9.60
CA ASN A 62 -1.23 -12.08 -10.20
C ASN A 62 -2.35 -12.70 -9.34
N PHE A 63 -2.27 -12.54 -8.00
CA PHE A 63 -3.23 -13.12 -7.08
C PHE A 63 -4.42 -12.18 -6.82
N SER A 64 -5.61 -12.57 -7.29
CA SER A 64 -6.87 -11.81 -7.12
C SER A 64 -7.76 -12.30 -5.98
N GLY A 65 -7.42 -13.42 -5.33
CA GLY A 65 -8.26 -14.04 -4.29
C GLY A 65 -8.27 -13.32 -2.94
N ILE A 66 -9.04 -13.88 -2.00
CA ILE A 66 -9.01 -13.47 -0.58
C ILE A 66 -7.86 -14.21 0.11
N SER A 67 -7.10 -13.51 0.95
CA SER A 67 -6.01 -14.09 1.70
C SER A 67 -5.91 -13.48 3.09
N PRO A 68 -6.05 -14.26 4.17
CA PRO A 68 -5.89 -13.76 5.54
C PRO A 68 -4.51 -13.12 5.78
N HIS A 69 -3.50 -13.52 5.02
CA HIS A 69 -2.18 -12.91 5.09
C HIS A 69 -2.18 -11.50 4.49
N ILE A 70 -2.82 -11.31 3.33
CA ILE A 70 -3.02 -9.98 2.73
C ILE A 70 -3.81 -9.09 3.70
N ASP A 71 -4.89 -9.60 4.28
CA ASP A 71 -5.73 -8.83 5.22
C ASP A 71 -4.92 -8.33 6.43
N LYS A 72 -4.03 -9.18 6.98
CA LYS A 72 -3.12 -8.78 8.06
C LYS A 72 -2.12 -7.70 7.63
N LEU A 73 -1.56 -7.81 6.43
CA LEU A 73 -0.65 -6.77 5.90
C LEU A 73 -1.38 -5.44 5.72
N VAL A 74 -2.60 -5.47 5.19
CA VAL A 74 -3.45 -4.29 5.01
C VAL A 74 -3.81 -3.67 6.35
N GLN A 75 -4.30 -4.45 7.31
CA GLN A 75 -4.62 -3.96 8.65
C GLN A 75 -3.42 -3.29 9.31
N ARG A 76 -2.24 -3.92 9.23
CA ARG A 76 -1.00 -3.33 9.76
C ARG A 76 -0.62 -2.04 9.04
N ALA A 77 -0.81 -1.94 7.73
CA ALA A 77 -0.51 -0.73 6.98
C ALA A 77 -1.38 0.46 7.43
N TYR A 78 -2.66 0.22 7.71
CA TYR A 78 -3.57 1.27 8.19
C TYR A 78 -3.17 1.86 9.54
N LEU A 79 -2.46 1.13 10.40
CA LEU A 79 -1.97 1.64 11.69
C LEU A 79 -0.96 2.78 11.51
N PHE A 80 -0.24 2.82 10.39
CA PHE A 80 0.77 3.86 10.16
C PHE A 80 0.17 5.16 9.59
N PHE A 81 -1.04 5.15 9.01
CA PHE A 81 -1.59 6.38 8.41
C PHE A 81 -1.90 7.49 9.42
N ASP A 82 -2.10 7.14 10.68
CA ASP A 82 -2.33 8.12 11.74
C ASP A 82 -1.03 8.84 12.12
N ASP A 83 0.09 8.11 12.12
CA ASP A 83 1.43 8.58 12.53
C ASP A 83 2.27 9.18 11.39
N LEU A 84 1.82 9.06 10.14
CA LEU A 84 2.59 9.49 8.98
C LEU A 84 2.48 11.01 8.78
N GLY A 85 3.65 11.64 8.72
CA GLY A 85 3.80 13.03 8.30
C GLY A 85 3.55 13.23 6.80
N THR A 86 3.90 14.41 6.30
CA THR A 86 3.51 14.90 4.96
C THR A 86 4.42 14.40 3.83
N CYS A 87 4.99 13.20 3.97
CA CYS A 87 5.93 12.64 3.00
C CYS A 87 5.21 12.17 1.72
N ASN A 88 5.94 12.17 0.61
CA ASN A 88 5.41 11.61 -0.65
C ASN A 88 5.36 10.07 -0.55
N LEU A 89 4.18 9.54 -0.21
CA LEU A 89 3.92 8.11 -0.08
C LEU A 89 3.09 7.59 -1.26
N THR A 90 3.30 8.12 -2.47
CA THR A 90 2.47 7.78 -3.64
C THR A 90 2.41 6.26 -3.88
N PHE A 91 3.56 5.56 -3.89
CA PHE A 91 3.57 4.11 -4.08
C PHE A 91 2.87 3.35 -2.95
N PRO A 92 3.21 3.55 -1.66
CA PRO A 92 2.52 2.83 -0.60
C PRO A 92 1.03 3.12 -0.52
N LEU A 93 0.62 4.37 -0.72
CA LEU A 93 -0.78 4.75 -0.79
C LEU A 93 -1.49 4.00 -1.91
N LEU A 94 -0.93 4.00 -3.13
CA LEU A 94 -1.52 3.29 -4.27
C LEU A 94 -1.81 1.84 -3.93
N ILE A 95 -0.81 1.13 -3.40
CA ILE A 95 -0.94 -0.30 -3.13
C ILE A 95 -1.95 -0.57 -2.00
N VAL A 96 -1.88 0.18 -0.90
CA VAL A 96 -2.79 -0.06 0.24
C VAL A 96 -4.22 0.40 -0.07
N GLY A 97 -4.40 1.48 -0.82
CA GLY A 97 -5.71 1.99 -1.23
C GLY A 97 -6.45 1.05 -2.20
N CYS A 98 -5.71 0.28 -3.03
CA CYS A 98 -6.28 -0.80 -3.84
C CYS A 98 -6.94 -1.92 -3.00
N GLU A 99 -6.57 -2.05 -1.73
CA GLU A 99 -7.11 -3.03 -0.79
C GLU A 99 -8.22 -2.47 0.12
N ALA A 100 -8.63 -1.21 -0.06
CA ALA A 100 -9.73 -0.64 0.71
C ALA A 100 -11.07 -1.26 0.28
N ARG A 101 -11.63 -2.13 1.13
CA ARG A 101 -12.90 -2.85 0.90
C ARG A 101 -14.07 -2.30 1.71
N THR A 102 -13.80 -1.41 2.67
CA THR A 102 -14.81 -0.81 3.54
C THR A 102 -14.76 0.71 3.46
N ASP A 103 -15.88 1.38 3.70
CA ASP A 103 -15.94 2.84 3.68
C ASP A 103 -15.01 3.47 4.72
N ALA A 104 -14.83 2.83 5.88
CA ALA A 104 -13.88 3.28 6.90
C ALA A 104 -12.43 3.26 6.40
N GLN A 105 -12.04 2.23 5.64
CA GLN A 105 -10.70 2.16 5.02
C GLN A 105 -10.53 3.21 3.93
N ARG A 106 -11.55 3.38 3.07
CA ARG A 106 -11.57 4.38 2.00
C ARG A 106 -11.44 5.80 2.57
N MET A 107 -12.19 6.09 3.63
CA MET A 107 -12.17 7.36 4.35
C MET A 107 -10.76 7.68 4.87
N ARG A 108 -10.10 6.74 5.56
CA ARG A 108 -8.72 6.95 6.06
C ARG A 108 -7.71 7.27 4.95
N ILE A 109 -7.81 6.62 3.79
CA ILE A 109 -6.94 6.91 2.64
C ILE A 109 -7.19 8.35 2.13
N LEU A 110 -8.46 8.74 2.00
CA LEU A 110 -8.83 10.08 1.53
C LEU A 110 -8.41 11.17 2.52
N GLU A 111 -8.60 10.95 3.82
CA GLU A 111 -8.17 11.87 4.88
C GLU A 111 -6.66 12.06 4.90
N TYR A 112 -5.88 10.97 4.69
CA TYR A 112 -4.43 11.09 4.53
C TYR A 112 -4.08 11.95 3.31
N ILE A 113 -4.68 11.67 2.14
CA ILE A 113 -4.42 12.44 0.92
C ILE A 113 -4.73 13.92 1.13
N GLU A 114 -5.87 14.22 1.75
CA GLU A 114 -6.28 15.59 2.05
C GLU A 114 -5.24 16.30 2.92
N ARG A 115 -4.89 15.72 4.09
CA ARG A 115 -3.85 16.27 4.98
C ARG A 115 -2.51 16.49 4.25
N ALA A 116 -2.06 15.51 3.47
CA ALA A 116 -0.79 15.58 2.76
C ALA A 116 -0.80 16.61 1.62
N THR A 117 -1.95 16.85 0.98
CA THR A 117 -2.11 17.88 -0.06
C THR A 117 -2.17 19.30 0.50
N THR A 118 -2.72 19.50 1.71
CA THR A 118 -2.70 20.81 2.39
C THR A 118 -1.28 21.26 2.71
N SER A 119 -0.40 20.30 3.04
CA SER A 119 1.00 20.56 3.39
C SER A 119 1.97 20.61 2.20
N SER A 120 1.59 20.08 1.04
CA SER A 120 2.46 20.00 -0.14
C SER A 120 1.63 19.95 -1.42
N SER A 121 1.99 20.75 -2.43
CA SER A 121 1.27 20.82 -3.72
C SER A 121 1.58 19.63 -4.65
N LEU A 122 1.52 18.41 -4.11
CA LEU A 122 1.86 17.20 -4.84
C LEU A 122 0.73 16.80 -5.80
N LYS A 123 0.87 17.18 -7.07
CA LYS A 123 -0.02 16.76 -8.18
C LYS A 123 -0.26 15.24 -8.21
N SER A 124 0.71 14.43 -7.78
CA SER A 124 0.59 12.97 -7.72
C SER A 124 -0.48 12.49 -6.74
N LEU A 125 -0.69 13.18 -5.62
CA LEU A 125 -1.71 12.82 -4.63
C LEU A 125 -3.12 13.11 -5.14
N HIS A 126 -3.30 14.21 -5.87
CA HIS A 126 -4.58 14.51 -6.53
C HIS A 126 -4.90 13.45 -7.60
N ALA A 127 -3.90 13.02 -8.38
CA ALA A 127 -4.08 11.93 -9.34
C ALA A 127 -4.47 10.62 -8.64
N LEU A 128 -3.83 10.28 -7.50
CA LEU A 128 -4.19 9.10 -6.71
C LEU A 128 -5.63 9.14 -6.21
N ARG A 129 -6.09 10.28 -5.69
CA ARG A 129 -7.48 10.43 -5.25
C ARG A 129 -8.46 10.06 -6.36
N ASN A 130 -8.23 10.59 -7.57
CA ASN A 130 -9.09 10.30 -8.72
C ASN A 130 -9.04 8.81 -9.09
N ILE A 131 -7.85 8.20 -9.10
CA ILE A 131 -7.70 6.76 -9.38
C ILE A 131 -8.49 5.92 -8.37
N PHE A 132 -8.39 6.21 -7.07
CA PHE A 132 -9.12 5.47 -6.05
C PHE A 132 -10.62 5.59 -6.18
N GLN A 133 -11.13 6.81 -6.36
CA GLN A 133 -12.56 7.03 -6.50
C GLN A 133 -13.14 6.25 -7.68
N GLN A 134 -12.47 6.26 -8.83
CA GLN A 134 -12.91 5.48 -10.00
C GLN A 134 -12.85 3.98 -9.75
N MET A 135 -11.74 3.49 -9.19
CA MET A 135 -11.55 2.07 -8.93
C MET A 135 -12.51 1.52 -7.87
N TRP A 136 -12.81 2.27 -6.81
CA TRP A 136 -13.78 1.86 -5.79
C TRP A 136 -15.20 1.85 -6.35
N VAL A 137 -15.60 2.86 -7.13
CA VAL A 137 -16.90 2.86 -7.82
C VAL A 137 -17.03 1.65 -8.72
N GLN A 138 -16.00 1.33 -9.51
CA GLN A 138 -16.02 0.17 -10.38
C GLN A 138 -16.14 -1.15 -9.60
N ASN A 139 -15.40 -1.30 -8.49
CA ASN A 139 -15.50 -2.48 -7.64
C ASN A 139 -16.89 -2.64 -7.00
N ASP A 140 -17.50 -1.54 -6.55
CA ASP A 140 -18.82 -1.56 -5.94
C ASP A 140 -19.90 -1.96 -6.96
N LEU A 141 -19.80 -1.46 -8.19
CA LEU A 141 -20.70 -1.85 -9.29
C LEU A 141 -20.57 -3.33 -9.64
N LEU A 142 -19.34 -3.85 -9.74
CA LEU A 142 -19.10 -5.28 -10.00
C LEU A 142 -19.70 -6.16 -8.91
N TRP A 143 -19.59 -5.74 -7.64
CA TRP A 143 -20.16 -6.47 -6.51
C TRP A 143 -21.71 -6.50 -6.53
N ILE A 144 -22.35 -5.39 -6.90
CA ILE A 144 -23.82 -5.33 -7.06
C ILE A 144 -24.29 -6.28 -8.17
N MET A 145 -23.56 -6.34 -9.29
CA MET A 145 -23.91 -7.17 -10.42
C MET A 145 -23.76 -8.67 -10.13
N SER A 146 -22.78 -9.09 -9.33
CA SER A 146 -22.61 -10.50 -8.94
C SER A 146 -23.56 -10.96 -7.83
N SER A 147 -24.21 -10.03 -7.12
CA SER A 147 -25.15 -10.33 -6.02
C SER A 147 -26.61 -10.42 -6.49
N THR A 148 -26.89 -10.06 -7.75
CA THR A 148 -28.24 -10.06 -8.35
C THR A 148 -28.47 -11.19 -9.36
N THR A 149 -27.46 -12.05 -9.56
CA THR A 149 -27.49 -13.28 -10.39
C THR A 149 -27.38 -14.52 -9.52
#